data_AF-A0AAU8JKQ1-F1
#
_entry.id   AF-A0AAU8JKQ1-F1
#
_cell.length_a   1.000
_cell.length_b   1.000
_cell.length_c   1.000
_cell.angle_alpha   90.00
_cell.angle_beta   90.00
_cell.angle_gamma   90.00
#
_symmetry.space_group_name_H-M   'P 1'
#
loop_
_entity.id
_entity.type
_entity.pdbx_description
1 polymer ?
#
loop_
_entity_poly.entity_id
_entity_poly.type
_entity_poly.pdbx_seq_one_letter_code
_entity_poly.pdbx_strand_id
1 'polypeptide(L)'
;MSEWRESQDTSRSLMAIAELDRITINPAVCLGQPTIRGMRITVEFVLKLLASHLSVPEILESYPELEEEDIRQALNYAAWAVSDRVVSFTSV
;
A
#
# COMPACT_ATOMS: atom_id res chain seq x y z
N MET A 1 -14.50 11.27 26.84
CA MET A 1 -15.26 11.07 25.57
C MET A 1 -14.30 11.03 24.37
N SER A 2 -13.16 10.34 24.51
CA SER A 2 -12.07 10.34 23.51
C SER A 2 -11.43 8.95 23.36
N GLU A 3 -11.53 8.09 24.38
CA GLU A 3 -10.92 6.75 24.43
C GLU A 3 -11.55 5.72 23.47
N TRP A 4 -12.76 5.97 22.95
CA TRP A 4 -13.47 5.05 22.06
C TRP A 4 -12.99 5.10 20.59
N ARG A 5 -12.34 6.20 20.17
CA ARG A 5 -11.82 6.35 18.80
C ARG A 5 -10.47 5.65 18.62
N GLU A 6 -9.61 5.74 19.64
CA GLU A 6 -8.25 5.18 19.67
C GLU A 6 -8.23 3.63 19.69
N SER A 7 -9.16 3.02 20.43
CA SER A 7 -9.27 1.56 20.54
C SER A 7 -9.75 0.89 19.24
N GLN A 8 -10.60 1.59 18.48
CA GLN A 8 -11.09 1.15 17.17
C GLN A 8 -10.04 1.39 16.08
N ASP A 9 -9.32 2.52 16.15
CA ASP A 9 -8.32 2.92 15.16
C ASP A 9 -7.06 2.03 15.20
N THR A 10 -6.60 1.70 16.41
CA THR A 10 -5.45 0.79 16.62
C THR A 10 -5.77 -0.63 16.14
N SER A 11 -6.97 -1.13 16.45
CA SER A 11 -7.41 -2.47 16.01
C SER A 11 -7.58 -2.54 14.49
N ARG A 12 -8.13 -1.49 13.86
CA ARG A 12 -8.33 -1.41 12.41
C ARG A 12 -7.00 -1.27 11.66
N SER A 13 -6.04 -0.55 12.24
CA SER A 13 -4.67 -0.41 11.72
C SER A 13 -3.86 -1.71 11.86
N LEU A 14 -3.98 -2.42 12.98
CA LEU A 14 -3.34 -3.74 13.18
C LEU A 14 -3.90 -4.80 12.23
N MET A 15 -5.21 -4.79 11.95
CA MET A 15 -5.81 -5.71 10.97
C MET A 15 -5.33 -5.45 9.54
N ALA A 16 -5.08 -4.18 9.18
CA ALA A 16 -4.54 -3.83 7.85
C ALA A 16 -3.09 -4.27 7.65
N ILE A 17 -2.28 -4.31 8.70
CA ILE A 17 -0.88 -4.78 8.67
C ILE A 17 -0.80 -6.32 8.63
N ALA A 18 -1.79 -7.01 9.20
CA ALA A 18 -1.77 -8.48 9.33
C ALA A 18 -1.86 -9.24 8.00
N GLU A 19 -2.13 -8.57 6.87
CA GLU A 19 -2.22 -9.17 5.52
C GLU A 19 -1.24 -8.54 4.51
N LEU A 20 0.01 -8.28 4.89
CA LEU A 20 1.03 -7.71 3.99
C LEU A 20 2.17 -8.70 3.66
N ASP A 21 1.86 -9.98 3.45
CA ASP A 21 2.86 -11.02 3.13
C ASP A 21 3.46 -10.88 1.72
N ARG A 22 2.80 -10.14 0.82
CA ARG A 22 3.32 -9.82 -0.52
C ARG A 22 4.21 -8.59 -0.53
N ILE A 23 4.24 -7.78 0.53
CA ILE A 23 5.06 -6.56 0.57
C ILE A 23 6.38 -6.85 1.28
N THR A 24 7.48 -6.65 0.56
CA THR A 24 8.83 -6.86 1.06
C THR A 24 9.62 -5.56 1.10
N ILE A 25 10.43 -5.39 2.15
CA ILE A 25 11.35 -4.25 2.27
C ILE A 25 12.76 -4.81 2.41
N ASN A 26 13.61 -4.53 1.42
CA ASN A 26 15.01 -4.92 1.45
C ASN A 26 15.89 -3.70 1.15
N PRO A 27 16.76 -3.25 2.08
CA PRO A 27 17.65 -2.10 1.86
C PRO A 27 18.53 -2.21 0.60
N ALA A 28 18.85 -3.44 0.16
CA ALA A 28 19.64 -3.69 -1.05
C ALA A 28 18.84 -3.58 -2.36
N VAL A 29 17.51 -3.54 -2.29
CA VAL A 29 16.60 -3.49 -3.44
C VAL A 29 15.85 -2.16 -3.44
N CYS A 30 15.84 -1.45 -4.57
CA CYS A 30 15.12 -0.17 -4.72
C CYS A 30 15.33 0.81 -3.56
N LEU A 31 16.56 0.89 -3.01
CA LEU A 31 16.92 1.76 -1.88
C LEU A 31 16.06 1.55 -0.62
N GLY A 32 15.57 0.33 -0.38
CA GLY A 32 14.71 0.02 0.76
C GLY A 32 13.25 0.43 0.59
N GLN A 33 12.82 0.76 -0.63
CA GLN A 33 11.40 0.98 -0.90
C GLN A 33 10.58 -0.32 -0.73
N PRO A 34 9.32 -0.23 -0.29
CA PRO A 34 8.39 -1.37 -0.31
C PRO A 34 8.19 -1.89 -1.72
N THR A 35 8.38 -3.20 -1.89
CA THR A 35 8.34 -3.90 -3.17
C THR A 35 7.41 -5.09 -3.11
N ILE A 36 6.90 -5.50 -4.27
CA ILE A 36 6.07 -6.70 -4.40
C ILE A 36 6.97 -7.93 -4.42
N ARG A 37 6.85 -8.83 -3.43
CA ARG A 37 7.51 -10.16 -3.37
C ARG A 37 9.02 -10.17 -3.67
N GLY A 38 9.74 -9.10 -3.30
CA GLY A 38 11.16 -8.92 -3.56
C GLY A 38 11.50 -8.58 -5.02
N MET A 39 10.50 -8.36 -5.85
CA MET A 39 10.65 -7.88 -7.22
C MET A 39 11.13 -6.42 -7.24
N ARG A 40 11.63 -5.96 -8.38
CA ARG A 40 11.96 -4.55 -8.59
C ARG A 40 10.73 -3.70 -8.97
N ILE A 41 9.54 -4.14 -8.56
CA ILE A 41 8.26 -3.46 -8.72
C ILE A 41 7.89 -2.89 -7.34
N THR A 42 7.87 -1.56 -7.22
CA THR A 42 7.59 -0.90 -5.94
C THR A 42 6.09 -0.73 -5.74
N VAL A 43 5.66 -0.66 -4.47
CA VAL A 43 4.27 -0.30 -4.13
C VAL A 43 3.92 1.06 -4.74
N GLU A 44 4.84 2.02 -4.67
CA GLU A 44 4.71 3.34 -5.31
C GLU A 44 4.41 3.22 -6.82
N PHE A 45 5.09 2.32 -7.52
CA PHE A 45 4.90 2.12 -8.95
C PHE A 45 3.50 1.59 -9.27
N VAL A 46 3.02 0.59 -8.54
CA VAL A 46 1.65 0.06 -8.68
C VAL A 46 0.62 1.17 -8.45
N LEU A 47 0.80 2.00 -7.41
CA LEU A 47 -0.08 3.13 -7.13
C LEU A 47 -0.06 4.18 -8.26
N LYS A 48 1.08 4.43 -8.90
CA LYS A 48 1.18 5.34 -10.06
C LYS A 48 0.43 4.80 -11.27
N LEU A 49 0.44 3.50 -11.52
CA LEU A 49 -0.34 2.89 -12.60
C LEU A 49 -1.84 3.07 -12.35
N LEU A 50 -2.30 2.77 -11.13
CA LEU A 50 -3.70 2.98 -10.73
C LEU A 50 -4.10 4.45 -10.82
N ALA A 51 -3.23 5.37 -10.36
CA ALA A 51 -3.46 6.82 -10.47
C ALA A 51 -3.49 7.33 -11.91
N SER A 52 -2.87 6.60 -12.84
CA SER A 52 -2.93 6.87 -14.29
C SER A 52 -4.18 6.29 -14.96
N HIS A 53 -5.17 5.86 -14.18
CA HIS A 53 -6.43 5.27 -14.63
C HIS A 53 -6.31 3.90 -15.30
N LEU A 54 -5.20 3.17 -15.09
CA LEU A 54 -5.15 1.77 -15.51
C LEU A 54 -5.99 0.92 -14.56
N SER A 55 -6.80 0.04 -15.14
CA SER A 55 -7.53 -0.99 -14.42
C SER A 55 -6.62 -2.12 -13.98
N VAL A 56 -7.03 -2.88 -12.97
CA VAL A 56 -6.30 -4.06 -12.50
C VAL A 56 -6.00 -5.05 -13.63
N PRO A 57 -6.97 -5.43 -14.50
CA PRO A 57 -6.68 -6.30 -15.64
C PRO A 57 -5.59 -5.75 -16.58
N GLU A 58 -5.63 -4.46 -16.93
CA GLU A 58 -4.63 -3.83 -17.81
C GLU A 58 -3.22 -3.83 -17.17
N ILE A 59 -3.14 -3.66 -15.85
CA ILE A 59 -1.89 -3.77 -15.10
C ILE A 59 -1.37 -5.21 -15.17
N LEU A 60 -2.22 -6.21 -14.95
CA LEU A 60 -1.83 -7.62 -15.01
C LEU A 60 -1.45 -8.07 -16.44
N GLU A 61 -2.05 -7.48 -17.47
CA GLU A 61 -1.64 -7.70 -18.86
C GLU A 61 -0.26 -7.11 -19.15
N SER A 62 0.03 -5.93 -18.59
CA SER A 62 1.33 -5.25 -18.76
C SER A 62 2.45 -5.87 -17.93
N TYR A 63 2.10 -6.45 -16.78
CA TYR A 63 3.01 -7.09 -15.83
C TYR A 63 2.47 -8.48 -15.43
N PRO A 64 2.63 -9.49 -16.30
CA PRO A 64 2.08 -10.84 -16.08
C PRO A 64 2.65 -11.56 -14.85
N GLU A 65 3.78 -11.08 -14.32
CA GLU A 65 4.35 -11.57 -13.08
C GLU A 65 3.55 -11.17 -11.85
N LEU A 66 2.71 -10.13 -11.93
CA LEU A 66 1.86 -9.67 -10.84
C LEU A 66 0.61 -10.54 -10.70
N GLU A 67 0.12 -10.63 -9.48
CA GLU A 67 -1.17 -11.21 -9.13
C GLU A 67 -2.10 -10.09 -8.66
N GLU A 68 -3.42 -10.28 -8.80
CA GLU A 68 -4.42 -9.33 -8.28
C GLU A 68 -4.20 -9.03 -6.78
N GLU A 69 -3.78 -10.05 -6.04
CA GLU A 69 -3.45 -9.97 -4.62
C GLU A 69 -2.26 -9.03 -4.33
N ASP A 70 -1.29 -8.93 -5.24
CA ASP A 70 -0.17 -7.98 -5.09
C ASP A 70 -0.68 -6.53 -5.14
N ILE A 71 -1.66 -6.25 -6.01
CA ILE A 71 -2.26 -4.92 -6.15
C ILE A 71 -3.13 -4.60 -4.93
N ARG A 72 -3.90 -5.59 -4.44
CA ARG A 72 -4.71 -5.45 -3.22
C ARG A 72 -3.83 -5.10 -2.01
N GLN A 73 -2.73 -5.84 -1.81
CA GLN A 73 -1.83 -5.57 -0.69
C GLN A 73 -1.03 -4.28 -0.86
N ALA A 74 -0.71 -3.87 -2.09
CA ALA A 74 -0.13 -2.55 -2.35
C ALA A 74 -1.08 -1.41 -1.90
N LEU A 75 -2.39 -1.54 -2.16
CA LEU A 75 -3.40 -0.59 -1.70
C LEU A 75 -3.57 -0.62 -0.17
N ASN A 76 -3.59 -1.81 0.45
CA ASN A 76 -3.64 -1.93 1.90
C ASN A 76 -2.42 -1.29 2.57
N TYR A 77 -1.22 -1.54 2.02
CA TYR A 77 0.01 -0.89 2.48
C TYR A 77 -0.10 0.63 2.38
N ALA A 78 -0.62 1.14 1.25
CA ALA A 78 -0.82 2.58 1.05
C ALA A 78 -1.78 3.17 2.08
N ALA A 79 -2.92 2.51 2.31
CA ALA A 79 -3.92 2.93 3.30
C ALA A 79 -3.34 2.98 4.72
N TRP A 80 -2.57 1.96 5.11
CA TRP A 80 -1.83 1.95 6.38
C TRP A 80 -0.78 3.05 6.46
N ALA A 81 0.01 3.25 5.40
CA ALA A 81 1.08 4.24 5.38
C ALA A 81 0.56 5.69 5.49
N VAL A 82 -0.66 5.97 5.01
CA VAL A 82 -1.29 7.29 5.11
C VAL A 82 -2.16 7.45 6.37
N SER A 83 -2.67 6.37 6.96
CA SER A 83 -3.52 6.47 8.16
C SER A 83 -2.78 7.08 9.36
N ASP A 84 -1.47 6.87 9.44
CA ASP A 84 -0.62 7.46 10.49
C ASP A 84 -0.34 8.97 10.26
N ARG A 85 -0.67 9.51 9.09
CA ARG A 85 -0.35 10.91 8.70
C ARG A 85 -1.61 11.67 8.35
N VAL A 86 -2.24 12.29 9.35
CA VAL A 86 -3.30 13.28 9.13
C VAL A 86 -2.69 14.52 8.48
N VAL A 87 -2.89 14.69 7.16
CA VAL A 87 -2.53 15.92 6.46
C VAL A 87 -3.67 16.92 6.64
N SER A 88 -3.49 17.87 7.55
CA SER A 88 -4.40 19.00 7.69
C SER A 88 -4.25 19.92 6.49
N PHE A 89 -5.25 19.95 5.61
CA PHE A 89 -5.33 20.95 4.56
C PHE A 89 -5.73 22.28 5.18
N THR A 90 -4.84 23.27 5.17
CA THR A 90 -5.23 24.66 5.42
C THR A 90 -5.83 25.21 4.13
N SER A 91 -7.15 25.37 4.10
CA SER A 91 -7.79 26.20 3.08
C SER A 91 -7.24 27.62 3.19
N VAL A 92 -6.56 28.06 2.12
CA VAL A 92 -6.24 29.47 1.87
C VAL A 92 -7.34 30.13 1.05
#